data_AF-A0A2T2VW29-F1
#
_entry.id   AF-A0A2T2VW29-F1
#
_cell.length_a   1.000
_cell.length_b   1.000
_cell.length_c   1.000
_cell.angle_alpha   90.00
_cell.angle_beta   90.00
_cell.angle_gamma   90.00
#
_symmetry.space_group_name_H-M   'P 1'
#
loop_
_entity.id
_entity.type
_entity.pdbx_description
1 polymer ?
#
loop_
_entity_poly.entity_id
_entity_poly.type
_entity_poly.pdbx_seq_one_letter_code
_entity_poly.pdbx_strand_id
1 'polypeptide(L)'
;MGVDFVITWVDMDDPKWKEEFYKYSDKIDNSVNELSEARFRDYGFLKYWFRGVENFAPWVRKIHFVTSGQKPDWLNTDHPKINMVSHEDYIPKQY
;
A
#
# COMPACT_ATOMS: atom_id res chain seq x y z
N MET A 1 16.81 -0.78 -20.60
CA MET A 1 15.88 -0.16 -19.63
C MET A 1 15.13 -1.28 -18.93
N GLY A 2 15.01 -1.23 -17.61
CA GLY A 2 14.24 -2.21 -16.83
C GLY A 2 12.81 -1.72 -16.59
N VAL A 3 11.91 -2.63 -16.23
CA VAL A 3 10.54 -2.31 -15.82
C VAL A 3 10.43 -2.46 -14.30
N ASP A 4 9.73 -1.52 -13.68
CA ASP A 4 9.40 -1.54 -12.26
C ASP A 4 7.89 -1.54 -12.08
N PHE A 5 7.44 -2.07 -10.94
CA PHE A 5 6.05 -1.96 -10.51
C PHE A 5 5.93 -0.94 -9.40
N VAL A 6 4.85 -0.16 -9.44
CA VAL A 6 4.44 0.72 -8.35
C VAL A 6 3.10 0.20 -7.86
N ILE A 7 3.00 -0.09 -6.57
CA ILE A 7 1.78 -0.61 -5.95
C ILE A 7 1.50 0.18 -4.68
N THR A 8 0.27 0.63 -4.54
CA THR A 8 -0.22 1.38 -3.38
C THR A 8 -1.05 0.49 -2.49
N TRP A 9 -0.88 0.57 -1.18
CA TRP A 9 -1.69 -0.16 -0.22
C TRP A 9 -1.75 0.58 1.11
N VAL A 10 -2.86 0.43 1.81
CA VAL A 10 -3.05 0.85 3.19
C VAL A 10 -3.67 -0.30 3.95
N ASP A 11 -3.31 -0.42 5.24
CA ASP A 11 -4.05 -1.28 6.14
C ASP A 11 -5.27 -0.50 6.64
N MET A 12 -6.45 -0.89 6.17
CA MET A 12 -7.69 -0.26 6.61
C MET A 12 -7.88 -0.40 8.12
N ASP A 13 -7.37 -1.46 8.75
CA ASP A 13 -7.59 -1.74 10.17
C ASP A 13 -6.56 -1.07 11.10
N ASP A 14 -5.54 -0.41 10.54
CA ASP A 14 -4.59 0.37 11.31
C ASP A 14 -5.29 1.59 11.96
N PRO A 15 -5.33 1.68 13.30
CA PRO A 15 -5.99 2.79 13.99
C PRO A 15 -5.33 4.14 13.70
N LYS A 16 -4.01 4.18 13.46
CA LYS A 16 -3.31 5.43 13.12
C LYS A 16 -3.73 5.93 11.75
N TRP A 17 -3.83 5.02 10.78
CA TRP A 17 -4.32 5.36 9.45
C TRP A 17 -5.78 5.81 9.48
N LYS A 18 -6.65 5.13 10.23
CA LYS A 18 -8.05 5.57 10.39
C LYS A 18 -8.13 6.98 10.98
N GLU A 19 -7.34 7.27 12.01
CA GLU A 19 -7.31 8.60 12.63
C GLU A 19 -6.84 9.68 11.65
N GLU A 20 -5.75 9.44 10.93
CA GLU A 20 -5.23 10.35 9.89
C GLU A 20 -6.24 10.54 8.76
N PHE A 21 -6.85 9.47 8.26
CA PHE A 21 -7.85 9.52 7.21
C PHE A 21 -9.05 10.41 7.60
N TYR A 22 -9.55 10.27 8.83
CA TYR A 22 -10.67 11.09 9.33
C TYR A 22 -10.30 12.55 9.62
N LYS A 23 -9.02 12.93 9.67
CA LYS A 23 -8.62 14.35 9.76
C LYS A 23 -8.83 15.09 8.45
N TYR A 24 -8.64 14.39 7.33
CA TYR A 24 -8.60 14.99 6.00
C TYR A 24 -9.74 14.52 5.08
N SER A 25 -10.51 13.52 5.51
CA SER A 25 -11.65 12.97 4.80
C SER A 25 -12.85 12.82 5.74
N ASP A 26 -14.04 12.72 5.16
CA ASP A 26 -15.23 12.34 5.90
C ASP A 26 -15.06 10.93 6.48
N LYS A 27 -15.88 10.60 7.49
CA LYS A 27 -15.91 9.24 8.02
C LYS A 27 -16.28 8.26 6.91
N ILE A 28 -15.83 7.01 7.07
CA ILE A 28 -16.25 5.93 6.18
C ILE A 28 -17.78 5.95 6.06
N ASP A 29 -18.25 6.08 4.83
CA ASP A 29 -19.64 6.16 4.47
C ASP A 29 -19.87 5.29 3.23
N ASN A 30 -20.53 4.16 3.41
CA ASN A 30 -20.82 3.24 2.32
C ASN A 30 -21.86 3.77 1.31
N SER A 31 -22.49 4.92 1.58
CA SER A 31 -23.31 5.64 0.60
C SER A 31 -22.49 6.49 -0.38
N VAL A 32 -21.23 6.79 -0.03
CA VAL A 32 -20.29 7.56 -0.87
C VAL A 32 -19.18 6.63 -1.35
N ASN A 33 -19.10 6.40 -2.66
CA ASN A 33 -18.17 5.43 -3.24
C ASN A 33 -16.69 5.68 -2.88
N GLU A 34 -16.29 6.94 -2.70
CA GLU A 34 -14.92 7.33 -2.34
C GLU A 34 -14.58 7.01 -0.88
N LEU A 35 -15.59 6.93 -0.01
CA LEU A 35 -15.48 6.71 1.43
C LEU A 35 -15.90 5.30 1.84
N SER A 36 -16.32 4.47 0.89
CA SER A 36 -16.80 3.12 1.19
C SER A 36 -15.65 2.23 1.66
N GLU A 37 -15.95 1.36 2.63
CA GLU A 37 -15.04 0.31 3.08
C GLU A 37 -14.49 -0.54 1.94
N ALA A 38 -15.28 -0.72 0.87
CA ALA A 38 -14.88 -1.51 -0.29
C ALA A 38 -13.62 -0.98 -0.99
N ARG A 39 -13.27 0.31 -0.80
CA ARG A 39 -12.06 0.91 -1.36
C ARG A 39 -10.79 0.55 -0.61
N PHE A 40 -10.92 0.22 0.68
CA PHE A 40 -9.78 0.00 1.59
C PHE A 40 -9.67 -1.44 2.06
N ARG A 41 -10.74 -2.22 1.94
CA ARG A 41 -10.82 -3.61 2.40
C ARG A 41 -9.71 -4.47 1.80
N ASP A 42 -8.94 -5.12 2.68
CA ASP A 42 -7.97 -6.14 2.31
C ASP A 42 -8.58 -7.55 2.40
N TYR A 43 -8.50 -8.29 1.29
CA TYR A 43 -8.92 -9.70 1.22
C TYR A 43 -7.76 -10.68 1.44
N GLY A 44 -6.57 -10.18 1.79
CA GLY A 44 -5.34 -10.95 1.94
C GLY A 44 -4.75 -11.42 0.61
N PHE A 45 -5.15 -10.80 -0.51
CA PHE A 45 -4.69 -11.19 -1.84
C PHE A 45 -3.32 -10.64 -2.19
N LEU A 46 -2.90 -9.56 -1.53
CA LEU A 46 -1.65 -8.88 -1.84
C LEU A 46 -0.43 -9.82 -1.73
N LYS A 47 -0.40 -10.70 -0.74
CA LYS A 47 0.66 -11.72 -0.62
C LYS A 47 0.77 -12.61 -1.86
N TYR A 48 -0.35 -13.00 -2.46
CA TYR A 48 -0.36 -13.83 -3.66
C TYR A 48 0.03 -13.05 -4.90
N TRP A 49 -0.29 -11.75 -4.96
CA TRP A 49 0.23 -10.86 -5.99
C TRP A 49 1.76 -10.82 -5.97
N PHE A 50 2.38 -10.61 -4.79
CA PHE A 50 3.84 -10.63 -4.66
C PHE A 50 4.46 -11.98 -5.06
N ARG A 51 3.87 -13.11 -4.62
CA ARG A 51 4.32 -14.44 -5.07
C ARG A 51 4.14 -14.65 -6.57
N GLY A 52 3.10 -14.08 -7.17
CA GLY A 52 2.87 -14.10 -8.61
C GLY A 52 3.96 -13.36 -9.35
N VAL A 53 4.32 -12.15 -8.89
CA VAL A 53 5.42 -11.36 -9.48
C VAL A 53 6.74 -12.11 -9.37
N GLU A 54 7.04 -12.71 -8.22
CA GLU A 54 8.26 -13.50 -8.01
C GLU A 54 8.38 -14.68 -8.98
N ASN A 55 7.29 -15.44 -9.17
CA ASN A 55 7.30 -16.63 -10.01
C ASN A 55 7.18 -16.35 -11.51
N PHE A 56 6.40 -15.34 -11.90
CA PHE A 56 5.98 -15.14 -13.29
C PHE A 56 6.51 -13.85 -13.93
N ALA A 57 7.03 -12.92 -13.12
CA ALA A 57 7.68 -11.70 -13.60
C ALA A 57 9.09 -11.51 -12.99
N PRO A 58 9.99 -12.52 -13.04
CA PRO A 58 11.33 -12.41 -12.46
C PRO A 58 12.21 -11.36 -13.17
N TRP A 59 11.80 -10.88 -14.34
CA TRP A 59 12.44 -9.80 -15.09
C TRP A 59 12.17 -8.41 -14.50
N VAL A 60 11.18 -8.25 -13.61
CA VAL A 60 10.93 -6.99 -12.91
C VAL A 60 12.14 -6.63 -12.08
N ARG A 61 12.57 -5.37 -12.22
CA ARG A 61 13.74 -4.85 -11.54
C ARG A 61 13.42 -4.46 -10.10
N LYS A 62 12.39 -3.64 -9.90
CA LYS A 62 11.98 -3.16 -8.57
C LYS A 62 10.45 -3.16 -8.42
N ILE A 63 10.00 -3.35 -7.19
CA ILE A 63 8.62 -3.11 -6.75
C ILE A 63 8.70 -1.96 -5.74
N HIS A 64 8.20 -0.79 -6.14
CA HIS A 64 7.99 0.34 -5.25
C HIS A 64 6.66 0.14 -4.53
N PHE A 65 6.72 -0.27 -3.27
CA PHE A 65 5.56 -0.52 -2.46
C PHE A 65 5.26 0.70 -1.60
N VAL A 66 4.26 1.46 -2.02
CA VAL A 66 3.88 2.75 -1.43
C VAL A 66 2.80 2.53 -0.39
N THR A 67 3.06 2.92 0.85
CA THR A 67 2.14 2.76 1.98
C THR A 67 2.05 4.02 2.83
N SER A 68 1.06 4.08 3.73
CA SER A 68 0.99 5.13 4.76
C SER A 68 1.86 4.79 5.97
N GLY A 69 3.09 4.31 5.75
CA GLY A 69 4.03 3.86 6.78
C GLY A 69 3.81 2.43 7.28
N GLN A 70 2.71 1.80 6.89
CA GLN A 70 2.40 0.41 7.26
C GLN A 70 3.31 -0.59 6.55
N LYS A 71 3.56 -1.73 7.20
CA LYS A 71 4.34 -2.85 6.67
C LYS A 71 3.60 -4.16 6.93
N PRO A 72 3.24 -4.94 5.90
CA PRO A 72 2.63 -6.25 6.13
C PRO A 72 3.60 -7.24 6.76
N ASP A 73 3.20 -7.93 7.83
CA ASP A 73 4.05 -8.87 8.58
C ASP A 73 4.60 -10.03 7.72
N TRP A 74 3.88 -10.38 6.65
CA TRP A 74 4.27 -11.46 5.75
C TRP A 74 5.29 -11.04 4.68
N LEU A 75 5.58 -9.74 4.55
CA LEU A 75 6.46 -9.21 3.51
C LEU A 75 7.90 -9.11 4.04
N ASN A 76 8.85 -9.77 3.37
CA ASN A 76 10.27 -9.54 3.61
C ASN A 76 10.69 -8.19 2.99
N THR A 77 10.70 -7.13 3.80
CA THR A 77 11.08 -5.78 3.33
C THR A 77 12.55 -5.63 2.97
N ASP A 78 13.40 -6.58 3.37
CA ASP A 78 14.84 -6.57 3.05
C ASP A 78 15.14 -7.20 1.68
N HIS A 79 14.12 -7.71 0.98
CA HIS A 79 14.31 -8.30 -0.34
C HIS A 79 14.84 -7.24 -1.34
N PRO A 80 15.91 -7.52 -2.11
CA PRO A 80 16.60 -6.51 -2.90
C PRO A 80 15.73 -5.87 -4.01
N LYS A 81 14.66 -6.55 -4.44
CA LYS A 81 13.70 -6.00 -5.41
C LYS A 81 12.61 -5.14 -4.79
N ILE A 82 12.43 -5.15 -3.47
CA ILE A 82 11.41 -4.36 -2.80
C ILE A 82 12.01 -3.00 -2.44
N ASN A 83 11.22 -1.96 -2.65
CA ASN A 83 11.49 -0.61 -2.18
C ASN A 83 10.26 -0.14 -1.41
N MET A 84 10.36 -0.13 -0.08
CA MET A 84 9.31 0.47 0.75
C MET A 84 9.34 1.98 0.57
N VAL A 85 8.18 2.58 0.35
CA VAL A 85 8.01 4.03 0.24
C VAL A 85 6.86 4.41 1.17
N SER A 86 7.12 5.26 2.15
CA SER A 86 6.08 5.90 2.96
C SER A 86 5.55 7.14 2.26
N HIS A 87 4.29 7.50 2.50
CA HIS A 87 3.75 8.82 2.13
C HIS A 87 4.67 9.97 2.60
N GLU A 88 5.25 9.86 3.80
CA GLU A 88 6.16 10.88 4.35
C GLU A 88 7.46 11.06 3.56
N ASP A 89 7.85 10.08 2.72
CA ASP A 89 9.09 10.16 1.93
C ASP A 89 8.98 11.16 0.78
N TYR A 90 7.76 11.50 0.35
CA TYR A 90 7.54 12.34 -0.83
C TYR A 90 6.40 13.36 -0.68
N ILE A 91 5.51 13.23 0.31
CA ILE A 91 4.52 14.25 0.65
C ILE A 91 5.16 15.27 1.59
N PRO A 92 5.19 16.56 1.22
CA PRO A 92 5.74 17.60 2.09
C PRO A 92 4.99 17.69 3.42
N LYS A 93 5.73 17.89 4.53
CA LYS A 93 5.19 17.88 5.91
C LYS A 93 4.11 18.93 6.21
N GLN A 94 3.94 19.93 5.34
CA GLN A 94 2.87 20.93 5.51
C GLN A 94 1.49 20.43 5.07
N TYR A 95 1.41 19.24 4.47
CA TYR A 95 0.18 18.56 4.08
C TYR A 95 -0.14 17.39 4.99
#